data_AF-A0A250XR65-F1
#
_entry.id   AF-A0A250XR65-F1
#
_cell.length_a   1.000
_cell.length_b   1.000
_cell.length_c   1.000
_cell.angle_alpha   90.00
_cell.angle_beta   90.00
_cell.angle_gamma   90.00
#
_symmetry.space_group_name_H-M   'P 1'
#
loop_
_entity.id
_entity.type
_entity.pdbx_description
1 polymer ?
#
loop_
_entity_poly.entity_id
_entity_poly.type
_entity_poly.pdbx_seq_one_letter_code
_entity_poly.pdbx_strand_id
1 'polypeptide(L)'
;MQSKLHVRYSLKLFPNVTSLAQLSSRNVLKRIKQTQHSPLRAVLQGKTPETQRYVAGALDVEVPVTTIQTLSEPVQGAIFVGIFSVLVASSVALCTLTDLSWAHSPSAPYIFGLSFTAAGVAHFTLHDDFCSMMPTQGAWGFWNLPGSASFHVNWTGIAELAGGLGLLSSTIPAVSEALPWLQSASALGLCVLSVAVTPSNIFMATHNAPGPGPKDKVIPPLGHIFRGGMQIVLWTALWGLSRGS
;
A
#
# COMPACT_ATOMS: atom_id res chain seq x y z
N MET A 1 -37.55 -22.91 58.55
CA MET A 1 -38.34 -21.67 58.31
C MET A 1 -37.37 -20.63 57.79
N GLN A 2 -37.72 -19.90 56.73
CA GLN A 2 -36.87 -19.10 55.81
C GLN A 2 -36.09 -19.90 54.76
N SER A 3 -35.80 -19.36 53.58
CA SER A 3 -36.66 -18.96 52.46
C SER A 3 -35.75 -18.85 51.24
N LYS A 4 -36.23 -19.33 50.09
CA LYS A 4 -35.55 -19.41 48.79
C LYS A 4 -35.00 -18.07 48.32
N LEU A 5 -33.83 -18.09 47.66
CA LEU A 5 -33.60 -17.31 46.44
C LEU A 5 -32.77 -18.16 45.47
N HIS A 6 -33.41 -18.61 44.38
CA HIS A 6 -32.76 -19.22 43.23
C HIS A 6 -32.99 -18.28 42.06
N VAL A 7 -31.94 -17.56 41.66
CA VAL A 7 -31.96 -16.71 40.46
C VAL A 7 -31.67 -17.62 39.27
N ARG A 8 -32.70 -17.90 38.45
CA ARG A 8 -32.55 -18.51 37.12
C ARG A 8 -32.34 -17.39 36.10
N TYR A 9 -31.16 -17.33 35.49
CA TYR A 9 -30.97 -16.54 34.26
C TYR A 9 -31.49 -17.34 33.08
N SER A 10 -32.55 -16.83 32.44
CA SER A 10 -33.08 -17.36 31.18
C SER A 10 -32.31 -16.74 30.01
N LEU A 11 -31.34 -17.48 29.45
CA LEU A 11 -30.71 -17.13 28.18
C LEU A 11 -31.69 -17.43 27.04
N LYS A 12 -32.48 -16.42 26.67
CA LYS A 12 -33.11 -16.32 25.36
C LYS A 12 -32.68 -14.99 24.76
N LEU A 13 -31.78 -15.02 23.80
CA LEU A 13 -31.67 -14.06 22.69
C LEU A 13 -30.42 -14.45 21.89
N PHE A 14 -30.62 -14.93 20.67
CA PHE A 14 -29.86 -14.67 19.44
C PHE A 14 -30.31 -15.69 18.38
N PRO A 15 -31.42 -15.45 17.65
CA PRO A 15 -31.60 -16.10 16.37
C PRO A 15 -30.70 -15.40 15.32
N ASN A 16 -30.03 -16.20 14.48
CA ASN A 16 -29.50 -15.81 13.16
C ASN A 16 -28.18 -15.01 13.05
N VAL A 17 -27.09 -15.47 13.67
CA VAL A 17 -25.73 -15.04 13.24
C VAL A 17 -25.28 -15.74 11.94
N THR A 18 -25.81 -16.94 11.66
CA THR A 18 -25.44 -17.73 10.47
C THR A 18 -25.96 -17.14 9.16
N SER A 19 -27.05 -16.38 9.20
CA SER A 19 -27.70 -15.77 8.03
C SER A 19 -26.93 -14.57 7.47
N LEU A 20 -26.41 -13.69 8.33
CA LEU A 20 -25.72 -12.47 7.92
C LEU A 20 -24.33 -12.73 7.32
N ALA A 21 -23.60 -13.70 7.88
CA ALA A 21 -22.31 -14.12 7.31
C ALA A 21 -22.48 -14.74 5.91
N GLN A 22 -23.50 -15.57 5.71
CA GLN A 22 -23.78 -16.17 4.40
C GLN A 22 -24.32 -15.17 3.37
N LEU A 23 -25.12 -14.18 3.78
CA LEU A 23 -25.61 -13.10 2.91
C LEU A 23 -24.48 -12.15 2.49
N SER A 24 -23.57 -11.82 3.41
CA SER A 24 -22.36 -11.04 3.12
C SER A 24 -21.47 -11.77 2.11
N SER A 25 -21.13 -13.03 2.35
CA SER A 25 -20.26 -13.81 1.45
C SER A 25 -20.88 -14.02 0.06
N ARG A 26 -22.19 -14.22 -0.06
CA ARG A 26 -22.86 -14.36 -1.37
C ARG A 26 -22.90 -13.05 -2.15
N ASN A 27 -23.09 -11.92 -1.49
CA ASN A 27 -23.07 -10.61 -2.13
C ASN A 27 -21.65 -10.18 -2.50
N VAL A 28 -20.65 -10.51 -1.69
CA VAL A 28 -19.23 -10.30 -2.00
C VAL A 28 -18.79 -11.19 -3.17
N LEU A 29 -19.15 -12.48 -3.19
CA LEU A 29 -18.86 -13.38 -4.31
C LEU A 29 -19.57 -12.96 -5.61
N LYS A 30 -20.80 -12.44 -5.52
CA LYS A 30 -21.49 -11.85 -6.68
C LYS A 30 -20.80 -10.59 -7.18
N ARG A 31 -20.34 -9.70 -6.27
CA ARG A 31 -19.58 -8.50 -6.63
C ARG A 31 -18.24 -8.83 -7.27
N ILE A 32 -17.47 -9.76 -6.71
CA ILE A 32 -16.18 -10.22 -7.25
C ILE A 32 -16.37 -10.83 -8.65
N LYS A 33 -17.42 -11.63 -8.86
CA LYS A 33 -17.75 -12.15 -10.20
C LYS A 33 -18.19 -11.04 -11.16
N GLN A 34 -18.89 -10.01 -10.70
CA GLN A 34 -19.26 -8.87 -11.55
C GLN A 34 -18.07 -7.97 -11.91
N THR A 35 -17.10 -7.80 -11.02
CA THR A 35 -15.87 -7.02 -11.31
C THR A 35 -14.98 -7.75 -12.31
N GLN A 36 -14.89 -9.08 -12.27
CA GLN A 36 -14.12 -9.83 -13.28
C GLN A 36 -14.77 -9.85 -14.67
N HIS A 37 -16.09 -9.67 -14.79
CA HIS A 37 -16.79 -9.83 -16.07
C HIS A 37 -17.09 -8.53 -16.83
N SER A 38 -16.84 -7.35 -16.27
CA SER A 38 -17.16 -6.08 -16.94
C SER A 38 -16.17 -5.66 -18.04
N PRO A 39 -14.84 -5.77 -17.86
CA PRO A 39 -13.88 -5.36 -18.90
C PRO A 39 -13.85 -6.35 -20.08
N LEU A 40 -13.92 -7.65 -19.78
CA LEU A 40 -13.92 -8.73 -20.77
C LEU A 40 -15.08 -8.61 -21.77
N ARG A 41 -16.26 -8.18 -21.33
CA ARG A 41 -17.44 -8.02 -22.22
C ARG A 41 -17.33 -6.82 -23.16
N ALA A 42 -16.67 -5.74 -22.73
CA ALA A 42 -16.40 -4.56 -23.56
C ALA A 42 -15.31 -4.86 -24.61
N VAL A 43 -14.25 -5.56 -24.21
CA VAL A 43 -13.19 -6.05 -25.09
C VAL A 43 -13.76 -7.01 -26.15
N LEU A 44 -14.66 -7.93 -25.77
CA LEU A 44 -15.35 -8.83 -26.70
C LEU A 44 -16.31 -8.10 -27.66
N GLN A 45 -16.67 -6.84 -27.38
CA GLN A 45 -17.51 -6.01 -28.24
C GLN A 45 -16.70 -4.99 -29.06
N GLY A 46 -15.36 -5.06 -29.03
CA GLY A 46 -14.49 -4.15 -29.77
C GLY A 46 -14.54 -2.69 -29.30
N LYS A 47 -15.08 -2.43 -28.10
CA LYS A 47 -15.12 -1.10 -27.49
C LYS A 47 -14.12 -1.05 -26.34
N THR A 48 -13.12 -0.19 -26.46
CA THR A 48 -12.25 0.17 -25.33
C THR A 48 -13.13 0.80 -24.24
N PRO A 49 -13.07 0.30 -22.99
CA PRO A 49 -13.79 0.93 -21.89
C PRO A 49 -13.32 2.38 -21.73
N GLU A 50 -14.24 3.34 -21.66
CA GLU A 50 -13.91 4.74 -21.36
C GLU A 50 -13.54 4.92 -19.88
N THR A 51 -14.08 4.05 -19.02
CA THR A 51 -13.90 4.05 -17.58
C THR A 51 -13.65 2.65 -17.04
N GLN A 52 -13.08 2.59 -15.85
CA GLN A 52 -12.85 1.37 -15.07
C GLN A 52 -13.23 1.58 -13.62
N ARG A 53 -13.48 0.48 -12.89
CA ARG A 53 -14.05 0.51 -11.54
C ARG A 53 -13.11 -0.08 -10.51
N TYR A 54 -13.06 0.58 -9.35
CA TYR A 54 -12.32 0.17 -8.17
C TYR A 54 -13.24 0.13 -6.96
N VAL A 55 -12.94 -0.75 -6.01
CA VAL A 55 -13.59 -0.76 -4.69
C VAL A 55 -12.61 -0.12 -3.71
N ALA A 56 -12.95 1.05 -3.18
CA ALA A 56 -12.13 1.80 -2.22
C ALA A 56 -12.97 2.12 -0.98
N GLY A 57 -12.79 1.32 0.08
CA GLY A 57 -13.65 1.33 1.25
C GLY A 57 -15.08 0.90 0.89
N ALA A 58 -16.06 1.69 1.34
CA ALA A 58 -17.47 1.46 1.05
C ALA A 58 -17.92 1.97 -0.34
N LEU A 59 -17.00 2.52 -1.15
CA LEU A 59 -17.33 3.20 -2.40
C LEU A 59 -16.84 2.41 -3.62
N ASP A 60 -17.73 2.28 -4.60
CA ASP A 60 -17.37 1.92 -5.97
C ASP A 60 -16.94 3.19 -6.71
N VAL A 61 -15.67 3.30 -7.07
CA VAL A 61 -15.08 4.46 -7.71
C VAL A 61 -14.87 4.16 -9.18
N GLU A 62 -15.45 4.98 -10.06
CA GLU A 62 -15.29 4.89 -11.50
C GLU A 62 -14.32 5.97 -11.99
N VAL A 63 -13.24 5.57 -12.65
CA VAL A 63 -12.18 6.48 -13.14
C VAL A 63 -11.94 6.26 -14.63
N PRO A 64 -11.51 7.30 -15.37
CA PRO A 64 -11.18 7.15 -16.78
C PRO A 64 -10.01 6.19 -16.99
N VAL A 65 -10.08 5.41 -18.06
CA VAL A 65 -8.95 4.60 -18.52
C VAL A 65 -7.85 5.54 -19.00
N THR A 66 -6.61 5.28 -18.59
CA THR A 66 -5.45 6.08 -18.98
C THR A 66 -5.02 5.76 -20.40
N THR A 67 -4.30 6.68 -21.04
CA THR A 67 -3.64 6.40 -22.33
C THR A 67 -2.75 5.15 -22.25
N ILE A 68 -2.02 4.97 -21.13
CA ILE A 68 -1.12 3.84 -20.94
C ILE A 68 -1.87 2.50 -21.01
N GLN A 69 -3.05 2.41 -20.38
CA GLN A 69 -3.87 1.19 -20.41
C GLN A 69 -4.42 0.85 -21.80
N THR A 70 -4.50 1.82 -22.71
CA THR A 70 -4.93 1.57 -24.10
C THR A 70 -3.81 1.05 -25.00
N LEU A 71 -2.57 1.06 -24.52
CA LEU A 71 -1.40 0.55 -25.25
C LEU A 71 -1.32 -0.98 -25.14
N SER A 72 -0.55 -1.60 -26.03
CA SER A 72 -0.27 -3.04 -25.94
C SER A 72 0.51 -3.37 -24.66
N GLU A 73 0.27 -4.56 -24.13
CA GLU A 73 0.91 -5.05 -22.90
C GLU A 73 2.45 -4.90 -22.89
N PRO A 74 3.20 -5.21 -23.98
CA PRO A 74 4.65 -4.98 -23.99
C PRO A 74 5.04 -3.51 -23.81
N VAL A 75 4.24 -2.58 -24.35
CA VAL A 75 4.49 -1.14 -24.20
C VAL A 75 4.18 -0.68 -22.78
N GLN A 76 3.09 -1.20 -22.18
CA GLN A 76 2.79 -0.94 -20.77
C GLN A 76 3.93 -1.46 -19.86
N GLY A 77 4.44 -2.66 -20.13
CA GLY A 77 5.56 -3.24 -19.41
C GLY A 77 6.83 -2.41 -19.54
N ALA A 78 7.15 -1.94 -20.75
CA ALA A 78 8.28 -1.04 -20.98
C ALA A 78 8.15 0.28 -20.21
N ILE A 79 6.94 0.85 -20.14
CA ILE A 79 6.68 2.08 -19.36
C ILE A 79 6.91 1.83 -17.86
N PHE A 80 6.38 0.72 -17.32
CA PHE A 80 6.63 0.34 -15.92
C PHE A 80 8.13 0.23 -15.64
N VAL A 81 8.86 -0.52 -16.45
CA VAL A 81 10.30 -0.74 -16.28
C VAL A 81 11.06 0.58 -16.39
N GLY A 82 10.67 1.45 -17.33
CA GLY A 82 11.24 2.78 -17.49
C GLY A 82 11.07 3.65 -16.24
N ILE A 83 9.85 3.75 -15.70
CA ILE A 83 9.56 4.52 -14.48
C ILE A 83 10.37 3.97 -13.30
N PHE A 84 10.32 2.65 -13.10
CA PHE A 84 11.04 2.02 -11.99
C PHE A 84 12.55 2.22 -12.09
N SER A 85 13.12 2.07 -13.30
CA SER A 85 14.54 2.26 -13.55
C SER A 85 14.98 3.70 -13.30
N VAL A 86 14.18 4.70 -13.67
CA VAL A 86 14.47 6.11 -13.37
C VAL A 86 14.49 6.34 -11.86
N LEU A 87 13.51 5.82 -11.11
CA LEU A 87 13.49 5.97 -9.65
C LEU A 87 14.75 5.36 -9.01
N VAL A 88 15.13 4.15 -9.41
CA VAL A 88 16.32 3.47 -8.88
C VAL A 88 17.59 4.22 -9.27
N ALA A 89 17.78 4.52 -10.55
CA ALA A 89 18.98 5.19 -11.06
C ALA A 89 19.16 6.58 -10.44
N SER A 90 18.08 7.37 -10.32
CA SER A 90 18.14 8.68 -9.68
C SER A 90 18.45 8.58 -8.19
N SER A 91 17.92 7.57 -7.49
CA SER A 91 18.23 7.36 -6.06
C SER A 91 19.69 6.95 -5.87
N VAL A 92 20.20 6.05 -6.72
CA VAL A 92 21.62 5.66 -6.73
C VAL A 92 22.51 6.86 -7.03
N ALA A 93 22.17 7.64 -8.06
CA ALA A 93 22.91 8.86 -8.40
C ALA A 93 22.90 9.87 -7.25
N LEU A 94 21.77 10.06 -6.57
CA LEU A 94 21.71 10.95 -5.41
C LEU A 94 22.57 10.42 -4.26
N CYS A 95 22.56 9.10 -4.02
CA CYS A 95 23.43 8.46 -3.03
C CYS A 95 24.93 8.58 -3.34
N THR A 96 25.34 8.68 -4.61
CA THR A 96 26.76 8.73 -5.01
C THR A 96 27.29 10.12 -5.27
N LEU A 97 26.43 11.05 -5.68
CA LEU A 97 26.81 12.41 -6.08
C LEU A 97 26.62 13.45 -4.98
N THR A 98 25.97 13.10 -3.87
CA THR A 98 25.72 14.03 -2.76
C THR A 98 26.26 13.50 -1.45
N ASP A 99 26.67 14.43 -0.57
CA ASP A 99 26.93 14.10 0.83
C ASP A 99 25.62 13.73 1.51
N LEU A 100 25.58 12.57 2.18
CA LEU A 100 24.42 12.04 2.88
C LEU A 100 24.36 12.49 4.34
N SER A 101 25.19 13.45 4.77
CA SER A 101 25.13 14.04 6.11
C SER A 101 23.74 14.57 6.46
N TRP A 102 22.98 15.10 5.49
CA TRP A 102 21.60 15.53 5.68
C TRP A 102 20.65 14.39 6.08
N ALA A 103 20.93 13.16 5.64
CA ALA A 103 20.16 11.97 6.03
C ALA A 103 20.44 11.54 7.47
N HIS A 104 21.58 11.94 8.04
CA HIS A 104 22.00 11.65 9.42
C HIS A 104 21.57 12.74 10.41
N SER A 105 20.67 13.64 10.02
CA SER A 105 20.10 14.60 10.95
C SER A 105 19.54 13.88 12.19
N PRO A 106 19.78 14.40 13.42
CA PRO A 106 19.19 13.83 14.64
C PRO A 106 17.66 13.71 14.60
N SER A 107 17.00 14.51 13.78
CA SER A 107 15.55 14.46 13.58
C SER A 107 15.08 13.34 12.63
N ALA A 108 15.96 12.78 11.80
CA ALA A 108 15.58 11.85 10.74
C ALA A 108 14.95 10.54 11.29
N PRO A 109 15.51 9.87 12.32
CA PRO A 109 14.87 8.69 12.91
C PRO A 109 13.46 8.99 13.45
N TYR A 110 13.23 10.17 14.02
CA TYR A 110 11.89 10.58 14.50
C TYR A 110 10.92 10.80 13.34
N ILE A 111 11.32 11.55 12.32
CA ILE A 111 10.47 11.89 11.18
C ILE A 111 10.06 10.62 10.43
N PHE A 112 11.04 9.78 10.06
CA PHE A 112 10.75 8.55 9.35
C PHE A 112 10.07 7.51 10.24
N GLY A 113 10.54 7.36 11.50
CA GLY A 113 9.94 6.44 12.46
C GLY A 113 8.46 6.72 12.70
N LEU A 114 8.08 7.98 12.94
CA LEU A 114 6.68 8.37 13.10
C LEU A 114 5.88 8.19 11.81
N SER A 115 6.45 8.59 10.66
CA SER A 115 5.77 8.50 9.36
C SER A 115 5.44 7.05 8.98
N PHE A 116 6.42 6.14 9.10
CA PHE A 116 6.21 4.72 8.81
C PHE A 116 5.35 4.03 9.86
N THR A 117 5.43 4.41 11.14
CA THR A 117 4.50 3.90 12.14
C THR A 117 3.06 4.30 11.80
N ALA A 118 2.83 5.56 11.42
CA ALA A 118 1.52 6.04 11.02
C ALA A 118 1.02 5.37 9.72
N ALA A 119 1.89 5.21 8.72
CA ALA A 119 1.56 4.48 7.49
C ALA A 119 1.21 3.01 7.77
N GLY A 120 1.95 2.37 8.69
CA GLY A 120 1.69 1.01 9.09
C GLY A 120 0.33 0.85 9.77
N VAL A 121 -0.07 1.78 10.65
CA VAL A 121 -1.45 1.83 11.18
C VAL A 121 -2.47 2.04 10.06
N ALA A 122 -2.18 2.93 9.10
CA ALA A 122 -3.08 3.28 8.01
C ALA A 122 -3.41 2.07 7.11
N HIS A 123 -2.49 1.13 6.93
CA HIS A 123 -2.75 -0.12 6.19
C HIS A 123 -3.86 -0.99 6.81
N PHE A 124 -4.14 -0.83 8.11
CA PHE A 124 -5.24 -1.51 8.79
C PHE A 124 -6.50 -0.65 8.86
N THR A 125 -6.37 0.66 9.06
CA THR A 125 -7.54 1.55 9.21
C THR A 125 -8.15 1.98 7.88
N LEU A 126 -7.35 2.02 6.81
CA LEU A 126 -7.74 2.37 5.43
C LEU A 126 -7.50 1.18 4.49
N HIS A 127 -7.69 -0.04 5.00
CA HIS A 127 -7.27 -1.27 4.33
C HIS A 127 -7.74 -1.40 2.87
N ASP A 128 -9.02 -1.14 2.62
CA ASP A 128 -9.60 -1.25 1.28
C ASP A 128 -9.03 -0.20 0.31
N ASP A 129 -8.63 0.97 0.82
CA ASP A 129 -8.00 2.03 0.01
C ASP A 129 -6.59 1.66 -0.42
N PHE A 130 -5.84 0.95 0.43
CA PHE A 130 -4.55 0.40 0.05
C PHE A 130 -4.72 -0.79 -0.90
N CYS A 131 -5.76 -1.61 -0.70
CA CYS A 131 -6.07 -2.71 -1.62
C CYS A 131 -6.44 -2.20 -3.02
N SER A 132 -7.13 -1.06 -3.13
CA SER A 132 -7.59 -0.53 -4.41
C SER A 132 -6.47 -0.03 -5.33
N MET A 133 -5.29 0.26 -4.77
CA MET A 133 -4.10 0.66 -5.53
C MET A 133 -3.09 -0.48 -5.73
N MET A 134 -3.38 -1.70 -5.26
CA MET A 134 -2.53 -2.85 -5.54
C MET A 134 -2.62 -3.23 -7.03
N PRO A 135 -1.49 -3.46 -7.72
CA PRO A 135 -1.55 -3.86 -9.13
C PRO A 135 -2.30 -5.19 -9.27
N THR A 136 -3.27 -5.21 -10.19
CA THR A 136 -4.07 -6.40 -10.47
C THR A 136 -3.24 -7.47 -11.17
N GLN A 137 -3.69 -8.73 -11.11
CA GLN A 137 -3.06 -9.82 -11.88
C GLN A 137 -3.09 -9.49 -13.37
N GLY A 138 -1.96 -9.67 -14.05
CA GLY A 138 -1.75 -9.28 -15.45
C GLY A 138 -1.45 -7.79 -15.66
N ALA A 139 -1.33 -6.96 -14.61
CA ALA A 139 -0.97 -5.54 -14.80
C ALA A 139 0.34 -5.40 -15.59
N TRP A 140 0.34 -4.47 -16.55
CA TRP A 140 1.43 -4.24 -17.52
C TRP A 140 1.86 -5.47 -18.34
N GLY A 141 1.03 -6.53 -18.40
CA GLY A 141 1.30 -7.75 -19.17
C GLY A 141 2.21 -8.78 -18.49
N PHE A 142 2.77 -8.48 -17.32
CA PHE A 142 3.69 -9.42 -16.65
C PHE A 142 3.48 -9.53 -15.13
N TRP A 143 2.72 -8.63 -14.51
CA TRP A 143 2.58 -8.60 -13.06
C TRP A 143 1.69 -9.73 -12.55
N ASN A 144 2.30 -10.73 -11.92
CA ASN A 144 1.59 -11.88 -11.35
C ASN A 144 2.13 -12.17 -9.94
N LEU A 145 1.73 -11.35 -8.97
CA LEU A 145 2.17 -11.48 -7.58
C LEU A 145 1.27 -12.49 -6.85
N PRO A 146 1.78 -13.62 -6.31
CA PRO A 146 0.95 -14.58 -5.59
C PRO A 146 0.37 -13.97 -4.30
N GLY A 147 -0.80 -14.44 -3.89
CA GLY A 147 -1.53 -13.91 -2.73
C GLY A 147 -2.59 -12.87 -3.10
N SER A 148 -3.37 -12.45 -2.10
CA SER A 148 -4.40 -11.43 -2.28
C SER A 148 -3.85 -10.03 -2.03
N ALA A 149 -4.52 -9.00 -2.56
CA ALA A 149 -4.20 -7.61 -2.22
C ALA A 149 -4.22 -7.39 -0.69
N SER A 150 -5.22 -7.94 -0.01
CA SER A 150 -5.34 -7.87 1.46
C SER A 150 -4.15 -8.48 2.20
N PHE A 151 -3.62 -9.62 1.73
CA PHE A 151 -2.43 -10.23 2.33
C PHE A 151 -1.22 -9.28 2.24
N HIS A 152 -0.95 -8.72 1.06
CA HIS A 152 0.17 -7.81 0.85
C HIS A 152 0.01 -6.51 1.63
N VAL A 153 -1.18 -5.91 1.63
CA VAL A 153 -1.48 -4.69 2.40
C VAL A 153 -1.26 -4.92 3.90
N ASN A 154 -1.73 -6.05 4.45
CA ASN A 154 -1.50 -6.38 5.86
C ASN A 154 -0.01 -6.54 6.18
N TRP A 155 0.74 -7.28 5.35
CA TRP A 155 2.17 -7.48 5.58
C TRP A 155 2.97 -6.19 5.43
N THR A 156 2.65 -5.35 4.44
CA THR A 156 3.25 -4.01 4.34
C THR A 156 2.99 -3.22 5.62
N GLY A 157 1.75 -3.22 6.13
CA GLY A 157 1.41 -2.54 7.38
C GLY A 157 2.23 -3.02 8.59
N ILE A 158 2.42 -4.34 8.73
CA ILE A 158 3.28 -4.91 9.79
C ILE A 158 4.73 -4.47 9.59
N ALA A 159 5.26 -4.53 8.37
CA ALA A 159 6.65 -4.20 8.08
C ALA A 159 6.93 -2.70 8.31
N GLU A 160 6.00 -1.81 7.94
CA GLU A 160 6.08 -0.38 8.21
C GLU A 160 6.01 -0.07 9.70
N LEU A 161 5.11 -0.72 10.45
CA LEU A 161 5.04 -0.59 11.91
C LEU A 161 6.35 -1.05 12.56
N ALA A 162 6.86 -2.23 12.18
CA ALA A 162 8.08 -2.78 12.75
C ALA A 162 9.30 -1.91 12.47
N GLY A 163 9.48 -1.47 11.22
CA GLY A 163 10.58 -0.59 10.84
C GLY A 163 10.45 0.81 11.46
N GLY A 164 9.23 1.37 11.49
CA GLY A 164 8.95 2.67 12.08
C GLY A 164 9.21 2.70 13.59
N LEU A 165 8.67 1.72 14.32
CA LEU A 165 8.93 1.57 15.76
C LEU A 165 10.39 1.23 16.05
N GLY A 166 11.06 0.48 15.17
CA GLY A 166 12.49 0.21 15.26
C GLY A 166 13.34 1.48 15.19
N LEU A 167 13.06 2.37 14.24
CA LEU A 167 13.69 3.70 14.15
C LEU A 167 13.42 4.58 15.36
N LEU A 168 12.19 4.57 15.89
CA LEU A 168 11.86 5.34 17.09
C LEU A 168 12.57 4.78 18.32
N SER A 169 12.59 3.46 18.47
CA SER A 169 13.22 2.80 19.61
C SER A 169 14.73 3.00 19.62
N SER A 170 15.38 3.07 18.46
CA SER A 170 16.83 3.33 18.38
C SER A 170 17.23 4.75 18.84
N THR A 171 16.28 5.66 19.02
CA THR A 171 16.53 6.99 19.61
C THR A 171 16.63 6.98 21.13
N ILE A 172 16.19 5.89 21.79
CA ILE A 172 16.27 5.73 23.25
C ILE A 172 17.70 5.28 23.60
N PRO A 173 18.46 6.04 24.42
CA PRO A 173 19.88 5.73 24.70
C PRO A 173 20.12 4.29 25.14
N ALA A 174 19.33 3.79 26.11
CA ALA A 174 19.46 2.43 26.62
C ALA A 174 19.20 1.34 25.53
N VAL A 175 18.32 1.61 24.58
CA VAL A 175 18.05 0.68 23.47
C VAL A 175 19.15 0.76 22.42
N SER A 176 19.62 1.97 22.11
CA SER A 176 20.71 2.19 21.15
C SER A 176 22.01 1.53 21.60
N GLU A 177 22.34 1.64 22.89
CA GLU A 177 23.50 0.96 23.49
C GLU A 177 23.36 -0.57 23.48
N ALA A 178 22.16 -1.09 23.75
CA ALA A 178 21.91 -2.54 23.77
C ALA A 178 21.82 -3.14 22.34
N LEU A 179 21.31 -2.38 21.37
CA LEU A 179 21.03 -2.80 20.00
C LEU A 179 21.56 -1.76 18.98
N PRO A 180 22.88 -1.62 18.84
CA PRO A 180 23.48 -0.57 18.00
C PRO A 180 23.14 -0.71 16.51
N TRP A 181 22.73 -1.90 16.08
CA TRP A 181 22.32 -2.19 14.70
C TRP A 181 20.86 -1.85 14.41
N LEU A 182 20.04 -1.54 15.43
CA LEU A 182 18.58 -1.41 15.28
C LEU A 182 18.20 -0.29 14.31
N GLN A 183 18.86 0.86 14.40
CA GLN A 183 18.59 1.98 13.50
C GLN A 183 18.89 1.59 12.05
N SER A 184 20.10 1.06 11.81
CA SER A 184 20.56 0.67 10.48
C SER A 184 19.68 -0.40 9.85
N ALA A 185 19.33 -1.44 10.61
CA ALA A 185 18.46 -2.52 10.15
C ALA A 185 17.04 -2.03 9.87
N SER A 186 16.49 -1.17 10.73
CA SER A 186 15.15 -0.60 10.53
C SER A 186 15.10 0.30 9.29
N ALA A 187 16.10 1.17 9.12
CA ALA A 187 16.22 2.03 7.95
C ALA A 187 16.38 1.21 6.65
N LEU A 188 17.23 0.18 6.65
CA LEU A 188 17.40 -0.71 5.51
C LEU A 188 16.11 -1.48 5.19
N GLY A 189 15.44 -2.01 6.21
CA GLY A 189 14.19 -2.73 6.07
C GLY A 189 13.11 -1.84 5.43
N LEU A 190 12.96 -0.60 5.91
CA LEU A 190 12.04 0.37 5.32
C LEU A 190 12.46 0.79 3.90
N CYS A 191 13.76 0.91 3.62
CA CYS A 191 14.25 1.19 2.28
C CYS A 191 13.84 0.06 1.31
N VAL A 192 14.13 -1.19 1.65
CA VAL A 192 13.78 -2.36 0.84
C VAL A 192 12.27 -2.52 0.69
N LEU A 193 11.52 -2.32 1.78
CA LEU A 193 10.05 -2.35 1.76
C LEU A 193 9.50 -1.29 0.80
N SER A 194 9.98 -0.05 0.90
CA SER A 194 9.53 1.03 0.03
C SER A 194 9.85 0.79 -1.45
N VAL A 195 10.95 0.10 -1.77
CA VAL A 195 11.23 -0.41 -3.12
C VAL A 195 10.22 -1.47 -3.55
N ALA A 196 9.92 -2.42 -2.67
CA ALA A 196 8.99 -3.51 -2.95
C ALA A 196 7.55 -3.05 -3.20
N VAL A 197 7.10 -1.97 -2.56
CA VAL A 197 5.74 -1.42 -2.71
C VAL A 197 5.60 -0.33 -3.78
N THR A 198 6.71 0.13 -4.38
CA THR A 198 6.67 1.10 -5.50
C THR A 198 5.80 0.69 -6.69
N PRO A 199 5.67 -0.61 -7.05
CA PRO A 199 4.73 -1.02 -8.07
C PRO A 199 3.30 -0.51 -7.83
N SER A 200 2.82 -0.42 -6.58
CA SER A 200 1.51 0.18 -6.28
C SER A 200 1.45 1.66 -6.63
N ASN A 201 2.52 2.43 -6.37
CA ASN A 201 2.62 3.83 -6.78
C ASN A 201 2.62 4.01 -8.31
N ILE A 202 3.32 3.12 -9.02
CA ILE A 202 3.33 3.11 -10.50
C ILE A 202 1.95 2.72 -11.02
N PHE A 203 1.25 1.80 -10.35
CA PHE A 203 -0.09 1.38 -10.73
C PHE A 203 -1.10 2.51 -10.59
N MET A 204 -1.04 3.30 -9.52
CA MET A 204 -1.84 4.52 -9.39
C MET A 204 -1.59 5.49 -10.57
N ALA A 205 -0.33 5.70 -10.96
CA ALA A 205 0.02 6.61 -12.05
C ALA A 205 -0.38 6.10 -13.44
N THR A 206 -0.25 4.79 -13.66
CA THR A 206 -0.50 4.17 -14.95
C THR A 206 -1.94 3.75 -15.14
N HIS A 207 -2.68 3.52 -14.06
CA HIS A 207 -4.05 3.02 -14.09
C HIS A 207 -5.06 3.93 -13.37
N ASN A 208 -4.70 5.15 -12.93
CA ASN A 208 -5.60 5.99 -12.13
C ASN A 208 -6.19 5.27 -10.89
N ALA A 209 -5.52 4.24 -10.40
CA ALA A 209 -6.02 3.45 -9.29
C ALA A 209 -6.17 4.35 -8.05
N PRO A 210 -7.34 4.37 -7.38
CA PRO A 210 -7.53 5.18 -6.20
C PRO A 210 -6.65 4.63 -5.08
N GLY A 211 -5.85 5.49 -4.46
CA GLY A 211 -5.10 5.18 -3.25
C GLY A 211 -5.74 5.84 -2.03
N PRO A 212 -5.12 5.78 -0.85
CA PRO A 212 -5.58 6.51 0.33
C PRO A 212 -5.61 8.02 0.04
N GLY A 213 -6.76 8.65 0.29
CA GLY A 213 -7.00 10.07 0.00
C GLY A 213 -8.38 10.36 -0.64
N PRO A 214 -8.62 11.61 -1.09
CA PRO A 214 -9.87 12.00 -1.74
C PRO A 214 -10.17 11.12 -2.97
N LYS A 215 -11.37 10.51 -3.00
CA LYS A 215 -11.78 9.53 -4.02
C LYS A 215 -12.46 10.15 -5.24
N ASP A 216 -12.83 11.42 -5.14
CA ASP A 216 -13.51 12.18 -6.17
C ASP A 216 -12.56 12.71 -7.27
N LYS A 217 -11.24 12.56 -7.08
CA LYS A 217 -10.24 13.15 -7.96
C LYS A 217 -9.13 12.17 -8.30
N VAL A 218 -8.89 12.03 -9.60
CA VAL A 218 -7.67 11.41 -10.12
C VAL A 218 -6.49 12.33 -9.80
N ILE A 219 -5.39 11.73 -9.35
CA ILE A 219 -4.16 12.49 -9.08
C ILE A 219 -3.62 13.02 -10.43
N PRO A 220 -3.38 14.33 -10.56
CA PRO A 220 -2.86 14.89 -11.81
C PRO A 220 -1.43 14.39 -12.09
N PRO A 221 -0.97 14.39 -13.36
CA PRO A 221 0.37 13.91 -13.72
C PRO A 221 1.51 14.56 -12.91
N LEU A 222 1.42 15.87 -12.63
CA LEU A 222 2.38 16.57 -11.79
C LEU A 222 2.42 16.04 -10.35
N GLY A 223 1.28 15.58 -9.82
CA GLY A 223 1.20 14.92 -8.52
C GLY A 223 1.97 13.61 -8.49
N HIS A 224 1.93 12.81 -9.57
CA HIS A 224 2.72 11.59 -9.69
C HIS A 224 4.22 11.88 -9.84
N ILE A 225 4.60 12.93 -10.56
CA ILE A 225 5.99 13.37 -10.66
C ILE A 225 6.53 13.79 -9.29
N PHE A 226 5.77 14.58 -8.53
CA PHE A 226 6.14 14.96 -7.17
C PHE A 226 6.32 13.74 -6.25
N ARG A 227 5.38 12.79 -6.29
CA ARG A 227 5.50 11.52 -5.54
C ARG A 227 6.77 10.76 -5.93
N GLY A 228 7.10 10.69 -7.21
CA GLY A 228 8.34 10.06 -7.70
C GLY A 228 9.60 10.76 -7.16
N GLY A 229 9.63 12.09 -7.17
CA GLY A 229 10.72 12.87 -6.58
C GLY A 229 10.88 12.63 -5.08
N MET A 230 9.77 12.62 -4.33
CA MET A 230 9.80 12.31 -2.90
C MET A 230 10.22 10.86 -2.61
N GLN A 231 9.87 9.91 -3.48
CA GLN A 231 10.32 8.52 -3.38
C GLN A 231 11.84 8.41 -3.50
N ILE A 232 12.44 9.18 -4.43
CA ILE A 232 13.90 9.23 -4.59
C ILE A 232 14.57 9.77 -3.32
N VAL A 233 14.08 10.89 -2.79
CA VAL A 233 14.59 11.47 -1.54
C VAL A 233 14.44 10.50 -0.37
N LEU A 234 13.29 9.83 -0.27
CA LEU A 234 13.01 8.84 0.77
C LEU A 234 13.99 7.67 0.72
N TRP A 235 14.22 7.08 -0.46
CA TRP A 235 15.16 5.98 -0.64
C TRP A 235 16.58 6.39 -0.29
N THR A 236 17.01 7.56 -0.74
CA THR A 236 18.34 8.07 -0.41
C THR A 236 18.49 8.33 1.09
N ALA A 237 17.47 8.89 1.75
CA ALA A 237 17.52 9.16 3.19
C ALA A 237 17.58 7.88 4.02
N LEU A 238 16.72 6.89 3.71
CA LEU A 238 16.72 5.60 4.39
C LEU A 238 18.01 4.81 4.13
N TRP A 239 18.54 4.88 2.91
CA TRP A 239 19.86 4.31 2.60
C TRP A 239 20.96 4.98 3.41
N GLY A 240 20.97 6.32 3.50
CA GLY A 240 21.91 7.07 4.34
C GLY A 240 21.87 6.59 5.79
N LEU A 241 20.68 6.62 6.42
CA LEU A 241 20.47 6.14 7.79
C LEU A 241 20.89 4.67 7.99
N SER A 242 20.74 3.83 6.96
CA SER A 242 21.09 2.41 7.05
C SER A 242 22.59 2.16 7.17
N ARG A 243 23.44 3.07 6.65
CA ARG A 243 24.89 2.88 6.61
C ARG A 243 25.58 3.10 7.96
N GLY A 244 24.83 3.56 8.96
CA GLY A 244 25.38 3.95 10.26
C GLY A 244 26.18 5.25 10.15
N SER A 245 26.20 6.00 11.25
CA SER A 245 27.11 7.12 11.47
C SER A 245 28.47 6.64 11.97
#